data_AF-A0AAU5SZ65-F1
#
_entry.id   AF-A0AAU5SZ65-F1
#
_cell.length_a   1.000
_cell.length_b   1.000
_cell.length_c   1.000
_cell.angle_alpha   90.00
_cell.angle_beta   90.00
_cell.angle_gamma   90.00
#
_symmetry.space_group_name_H-M   'P 1'
#
loop_
_entity.id
_entity.type
_entity.pdbx_description
1 polymer ?
#
loop_
_entity_poly.entity_id
_entity_poly.type
_entity_poly.pdbx_seq_one_letter_code
_entity_poly.pdbx_strand_id
1 'polypeptide(L)'
;MVTIDHDAVLRARVLLLGSGRPSRAELVGAYRVLAEVSPKAYLPKLVDALLALRYESRDPKVNVALTAEASRAARRVEVGTPKREERLRRALDAYQASLFVLGRRAEGRAICEELAEAGQREPLVRVLAEEGSFWEAAKLDEEAARDGIPGRSFWTAVRWAANLEGAGLHDAASAVFRELLEETRREVAEQSTALAILTWELVHFSRMRESVGDRAGAAAARREAQSVLEELATTVSR
;
A
#
# COMPACT_ATOMS: atom_id res chain seq x y z
N MET A 1 -8.28 18.72 -34.56
CA MET A 1 -8.13 17.44 -35.30
C MET A 1 -6.69 17.02 -35.18
N VAL A 2 -6.40 15.91 -34.49
CA VAL A 2 -5.04 15.33 -34.48
C VAL A 2 -4.85 14.63 -35.81
N THR A 3 -3.88 15.08 -36.61
CA THR A 3 -3.54 14.44 -37.88
C THR A 3 -2.81 13.13 -37.57
N ILE A 4 -3.44 11.99 -37.85
CA ILE A 4 -2.85 10.67 -37.64
C ILE A 4 -1.72 10.46 -38.65
N ASP A 5 -0.49 10.26 -38.16
CA ASP A 5 0.64 9.85 -38.98
C ASP A 5 0.52 8.34 -39.32
N HIS A 6 0.03 8.06 -40.52
CA HIS A 6 -0.21 6.69 -40.99
C HIS A 6 1.08 5.90 -41.16
N ASP A 7 2.20 6.56 -41.45
CA ASP A 7 3.51 5.94 -41.61
C ASP A 7 4.09 5.52 -40.25
N ALA A 8 3.94 6.36 -39.23
CA ALA A 8 4.24 5.98 -37.85
C ALA A 8 3.41 4.77 -37.37
N VAL A 9 2.12 4.74 -37.70
CA VAL A 9 1.24 3.60 -37.37
C VAL A 9 1.71 2.31 -38.05
N LEU A 10 2.10 2.38 -39.33
CA LEU A 10 2.62 1.21 -40.05
C LEU A 10 3.94 0.72 -39.44
N ARG A 11 4.90 1.62 -39.16
CA ARG A 11 6.15 1.26 -38.47
C ARG A 11 5.89 0.59 -37.12
N ALA A 12 4.98 1.13 -36.32
CA ALA A 12 4.63 0.56 -35.02
C ALA A 12 4.05 -0.86 -35.16
N ARG A 13 3.19 -1.10 -36.16
CA ARG A 13 2.65 -2.44 -36.44
C ARG A 13 3.74 -3.40 -36.90
N VAL A 14 4.61 -2.97 -37.82
CA VAL A 14 5.72 -3.79 -38.33
C VAL A 14 6.67 -4.17 -37.20
N LEU A 15 7.01 -3.23 -36.32
CA LEU A 15 7.84 -3.50 -35.14
C LEU A 15 7.24 -4.58 -34.24
N LEU A 16 5.93 -4.53 -33.99
CA LEU A 16 5.24 -5.52 -33.13
C LEU A 16 5.02 -6.89 -33.80
N LEU A 17 4.99 -6.94 -35.14
CA LEU A 17 4.82 -8.16 -35.92
C LEU A 17 6.14 -8.78 -36.38
N GLY A 18 7.25 -8.06 -36.26
CA GLY A 18 8.58 -8.54 -36.59
C GLY A 18 9.00 -9.75 -35.75
N SER A 19 9.92 -10.54 -36.28
CA SER A 19 10.44 -11.75 -35.61
C SER A 19 11.37 -11.46 -34.42
N GLY A 20 11.87 -10.23 -34.30
CA GLY A 20 12.67 -9.79 -33.15
C GLY A 20 11.81 -9.45 -31.94
N ARG A 21 12.36 -9.61 -30.73
CA ARG A 21 11.72 -9.10 -29.50
C ARG A 21 12.04 -7.62 -29.33
N PRO A 22 11.06 -6.70 -29.43
CA PRO A 22 11.33 -5.29 -29.21
C PRO A 22 11.74 -5.04 -27.76
N SER A 23 12.63 -4.07 -27.55
CA SER A 23 12.96 -3.54 -26.22
C SER A 23 11.73 -2.89 -25.56
N ARG A 24 11.77 -2.70 -24.24
CA ARG A 24 10.66 -2.05 -23.52
C ARG A 24 10.42 -0.62 -23.99
N ALA A 25 11.48 0.11 -24.33
CA ALA A 25 11.39 1.45 -24.88
C ALA A 25 10.70 1.47 -26.26
N GLU A 26 11.05 0.52 -27.14
CA GLU A 26 10.40 0.35 -28.44
C GLU A 26 8.92 -0.05 -28.29
N LEU A 27 8.59 -0.92 -27.34
CA LEU A 27 7.18 -1.28 -27.03
C LEU A 27 6.38 -0.06 -26.59
N VAL A 28 6.93 0.76 -25.68
CA VAL A 28 6.28 2.00 -25.24
C VAL A 28 6.05 2.94 -26.44
N GLY A 29 7.07 3.13 -27.28
CA GLY A 29 6.96 3.95 -28.49
C GLY A 29 5.86 3.46 -29.43
N ALA A 30 5.84 2.15 -29.73
CA ALA A 30 4.83 1.54 -30.59
C ALA A 30 3.42 1.66 -30.01
N TYR A 31 3.24 1.37 -28.72
CA TYR A 31 1.93 1.43 -28.09
C TYR A 31 1.40 2.86 -27.91
N ARG A 32 2.24 3.88 -27.78
CA ARG A 32 1.80 5.29 -27.83
C ARG A 32 1.12 5.61 -29.15
N VAL A 33 1.80 5.32 -30.26
CA VAL A 33 1.27 5.56 -31.62
C VAL A 33 -0.02 4.76 -31.84
N LEU A 34 -0.03 3.48 -31.47
CA LEU A 34 -1.18 2.62 -31.71
C LEU A 34 -2.38 2.95 -30.81
N ALA A 35 -2.15 3.52 -29.63
CA ALA A 35 -3.22 4.00 -28.76
C ALA A 35 -3.92 5.24 -29.30
N GLU A 36 -3.34 6.00 -30.24
CA GLU A 36 -4.01 7.13 -30.90
C GLU A 36 -5.08 6.65 -31.87
N VAL A 37 -4.84 5.53 -32.57
CA VAL A 37 -5.75 4.97 -33.58
C VAL A 37 -6.68 3.88 -33.06
N SER A 38 -6.27 3.16 -32.01
CA SER A 38 -7.09 2.12 -31.36
C SER A 38 -6.87 2.11 -29.85
N PRO A 39 -7.38 3.12 -29.13
CA PRO A 39 -7.17 3.26 -27.69
C PRO A 39 -7.59 2.02 -26.89
N LYS A 40 -8.74 1.43 -27.23
CA LYS A 40 -9.29 0.23 -26.56
C LYS A 40 -8.30 -0.93 -26.53
N ALA A 41 -7.59 -1.16 -27.63
CA ALA A 41 -6.67 -2.30 -27.76
C ALA A 41 -5.29 -2.02 -27.15
N TYR A 42 -4.82 -0.77 -27.20
CA TYR A 42 -3.42 -0.44 -26.93
C TYR A 42 -3.18 0.39 -25.67
N LEU A 43 -4.17 1.09 -25.11
CA LEU A 43 -3.99 1.75 -23.80
C LEU A 43 -3.63 0.77 -22.68
N PRO A 44 -4.28 -0.40 -22.53
CA PRO A 44 -3.90 -1.35 -21.50
C PRO A 44 -2.45 -1.84 -21.66
N LYS A 45 -2.02 -2.08 -22.91
CA LYS A 45 -0.66 -2.52 -23.24
C LYS A 45 0.37 -1.41 -22.99
N LEU A 46 0.02 -0.16 -23.27
CA LEU A 46 0.85 1.00 -22.98
C LEU A 46 1.09 1.14 -21.47
N VAL A 47 0.04 1.00 -20.64
CA VAL A 47 0.18 1.02 -19.18
C VAL A 47 1.17 -0.05 -18.72
N ASP A 48 0.97 -1.30 -19.16
CA ASP A 48 1.83 -2.41 -18.76
C ASP A 48 3.29 -2.21 -19.23
N ALA A 49 3.51 -1.70 -20.45
CA ALA A 49 4.84 -1.43 -20.98
C ALA A 49 5.56 -0.28 -20.26
N LEU A 50 4.84 0.80 -19.91
CA LEU A 50 5.40 1.92 -19.15
C LEU A 50 5.83 1.50 -17.74
N LEU A 51 5.00 0.71 -17.06
CA LEU A 51 5.34 0.17 -15.74
C LEU A 51 6.52 -0.81 -15.80
N ALA A 52 6.64 -1.59 -16.87
CA ALA A 52 7.80 -2.46 -17.08
C ALA A 52 9.08 -1.66 -17.38
N LEU A 53 9.00 -0.61 -18.21
CA LEU A 53 10.15 0.23 -18.55
C LEU A 53 10.71 0.97 -17.33
N ARG A 54 9.86 1.38 -16.39
CA ARG A 54 10.28 2.02 -15.12
C ARG A 54 11.36 1.22 -14.39
N TYR A 55 11.27 -0.11 -14.35
CA TYR A 55 12.26 -0.96 -13.67
C TYR A 55 13.65 -0.95 -14.32
N GLU A 56 13.76 -0.52 -15.58
CA GLU A 56 15.05 -0.37 -16.27
C GLU A 56 15.70 0.99 -16.01
N SER A 57 14.92 1.98 -15.55
CA SER A 57 15.40 3.31 -15.24
C SER A 57 15.82 3.45 -13.79
N ARG A 58 17.07 3.88 -13.58
CA ARG A 58 17.58 4.28 -12.26
C ARG A 58 17.37 5.77 -11.97
N ASP A 59 16.93 6.56 -12.94
CA ASP A 59 16.66 7.99 -12.75
C ASP A 59 15.24 8.20 -12.17
N PRO A 60 15.13 8.75 -10.95
CA PRO A 60 13.84 9.04 -10.33
C PRO A 60 12.96 10.00 -11.14
N LYS A 61 13.54 10.95 -11.89
CA LYS A 61 12.78 11.89 -12.73
C LYS A 61 12.13 11.19 -13.91
N VAL A 62 12.87 10.30 -14.57
CA VAL A 62 12.33 9.44 -15.63
C VAL A 62 11.22 8.54 -15.07
N ASN A 63 11.41 7.96 -13.88
CA ASN A 63 10.39 7.13 -13.24
C ASN A 63 9.09 7.88 -12.95
N VAL A 64 9.18 9.12 -12.50
CA VAL A 64 7.99 9.99 -12.33
C VAL A 64 7.31 10.27 -13.66
N ALA A 65 8.06 10.58 -14.73
CA ALA A 65 7.46 10.80 -16.05
C ALA A 65 6.75 9.56 -16.59
N LEU A 66 7.38 8.38 -16.49
CA LEU A 66 6.81 7.10 -16.95
C LEU A 66 5.55 6.73 -16.16
N THR A 67 5.57 6.86 -14.84
CA THR A 67 4.42 6.52 -13.99
C THR A 67 3.28 7.55 -14.10
N ALA A 68 3.61 8.83 -14.29
CA ALA A 68 2.61 9.86 -14.62
C ALA A 68 1.91 9.56 -15.94
N GLU A 69 2.65 9.15 -16.98
CA GLU A 69 2.05 8.71 -18.24
C GLU A 69 1.21 7.44 -18.07
N ALA A 70 1.71 6.45 -17.34
CA ALA A 70 0.98 5.21 -17.08
C ALA A 70 -0.36 5.49 -16.37
N SER A 71 -0.37 6.37 -15.36
CA SER A 71 -1.61 6.74 -14.66
C SER A 71 -2.61 7.46 -15.58
N ARG A 72 -2.14 8.36 -16.47
CA ARG A 72 -2.99 9.02 -17.48
C ARG A 72 -3.54 8.02 -18.49
N ALA A 73 -2.73 7.08 -18.97
CA ALA A 73 -3.16 6.03 -19.88
C ALA A 73 -4.18 5.10 -19.20
N ALA A 74 -3.96 4.73 -17.93
CA ALA A 74 -4.84 3.86 -17.18
C ALA A 74 -6.23 4.48 -16.93
N ARG A 75 -6.29 5.78 -16.60
CA ARG A 75 -7.58 6.51 -16.47
C ARG A 75 -8.40 6.50 -17.75
N ARG A 76 -7.72 6.50 -18.91
CA ARG A 76 -8.34 6.48 -20.26
C ARG A 76 -8.72 5.08 -20.74
N VAL A 77 -8.35 4.01 -20.04
CA VAL A 77 -8.76 2.64 -20.40
C VAL A 77 -10.29 2.54 -20.31
N GLU A 78 -10.90 1.99 -21.36
CA GLU A 78 -12.35 1.88 -21.49
C GLU A 78 -12.96 0.99 -20.39
N VAL A 79 -14.14 1.38 -19.91
CA VAL A 79 -14.95 0.60 -18.99
C VAL A 79 -15.25 -0.78 -19.59
N GLY A 80 -15.22 -1.83 -18.76
CA GLY A 80 -15.37 -3.22 -19.21
C GLY A 80 -14.09 -3.88 -19.75
N THR A 81 -12.99 -3.13 -19.90
CA THR A 81 -11.69 -3.74 -20.21
C THR A 81 -11.24 -4.63 -19.04
N PRO A 82 -10.85 -5.89 -19.28
CA PRO A 82 -10.37 -6.78 -18.21
C PRO A 82 -9.20 -6.16 -17.44
N LYS A 83 -9.24 -6.26 -16.10
CA LYS A 83 -8.21 -5.73 -15.19
C LYS A 83 -8.00 -4.21 -15.28
N ARG A 84 -9.01 -3.44 -15.70
CA ARG A 84 -8.93 -1.97 -15.75
C ARG A 84 -8.58 -1.37 -14.38
N GLU A 85 -9.36 -1.72 -13.36
CA GLU A 85 -9.19 -1.20 -11.99
C GLU A 85 -7.82 -1.57 -11.44
N GLU A 86 -7.42 -2.84 -11.59
CA GLU A 86 -6.10 -3.31 -11.20
C GLU A 86 -4.96 -2.55 -11.89
N ARG A 87 -5.08 -2.23 -13.19
CA ARG A 87 -4.08 -1.42 -13.90
C ARG A 87 -4.04 0.02 -13.41
N LEU A 88 -5.20 0.64 -13.16
CA LEU A 88 -5.27 1.98 -12.61
C LEU A 88 -4.57 2.02 -11.25
N ARG A 89 -4.93 1.10 -10.36
CA ARG A 89 -4.37 0.93 -9.03
C ARG A 89 -2.84 0.76 -9.05
N ARG A 90 -2.32 -0.16 -9.88
CA ARG A 90 -0.87 -0.35 -10.07
C ARG A 90 -0.16 0.90 -10.60
N ALA A 91 -0.80 1.63 -11.52
CA ALA A 91 -0.21 2.84 -12.08
C ALA A 91 -0.17 4.00 -11.07
N LEU A 92 -1.23 4.18 -10.29
CA LEU A 92 -1.29 5.18 -9.22
C LEU A 92 -0.31 4.85 -8.09
N ASP A 93 -0.22 3.59 -7.67
CA ASP A 93 0.73 3.15 -6.65
C ASP A 93 2.19 3.39 -7.08
N ALA A 94 2.54 3.06 -8.32
CA ALA A 94 3.86 3.36 -8.86
C ALA A 94 4.12 4.87 -8.97
N TYR A 95 3.09 5.67 -9.24
CA TYR A 95 3.21 7.12 -9.38
C TYR A 95 3.41 7.81 -8.03
N GLN A 96 2.59 7.51 -7.01
CA GLN A 96 2.78 8.05 -5.65
C GLN A 96 4.18 7.71 -5.12
N ALA A 97 4.63 6.46 -5.29
CA ALA A 97 5.94 6.04 -4.80
C ALA A 97 7.08 6.83 -5.47
N SER A 98 6.96 7.07 -6.79
CA SER A 98 7.97 7.83 -7.53
C SER A 98 7.95 9.32 -7.15
N LEU A 99 6.79 9.89 -6.83
CA LEU A 99 6.67 11.27 -6.33
C LEU A 99 7.32 11.44 -4.95
N PHE A 100 7.11 10.49 -4.03
CA PHE A 100 7.74 10.53 -2.71
C PHE A 100 9.27 10.39 -2.77
N VAL A 101 9.81 9.58 -3.69
CA VAL A 101 11.26 9.49 -3.92
C VAL A 101 11.87 10.85 -4.35
N LEU A 102 11.12 11.66 -5.11
CA LEU A 102 11.55 13.02 -5.46
C LEU A 102 11.22 14.08 -4.40
N GLY A 103 10.67 13.68 -3.25
CA GLY A 103 10.24 14.61 -2.20
C GLY A 103 8.99 15.43 -2.55
N ARG A 104 8.26 15.09 -3.63
CA ARG A 104 7.03 15.78 -4.07
C ARG A 104 5.84 15.32 -3.22
N ARG A 105 5.90 15.57 -1.90
CA ARG A 105 4.97 15.05 -0.89
C ARG A 105 3.51 15.41 -1.18
N ALA A 106 3.20 16.67 -1.45
CA ALA A 106 1.83 17.13 -1.71
C ALA A 106 1.19 16.43 -2.91
N GLU A 107 1.94 16.24 -3.99
CA GLU A 107 1.45 15.53 -5.18
C GLU A 107 1.29 14.03 -4.90
N GLY A 108 2.23 13.41 -4.17
CA GLY A 108 2.11 12.02 -3.74
C GLY A 108 0.87 11.78 -2.89
N ARG A 109 0.59 12.70 -1.94
CA ARG A 109 -0.62 12.68 -1.10
C ARG A 109 -1.90 12.73 -1.93
N ALA A 110 -1.98 13.61 -2.94
CA ALA A 110 -3.14 13.67 -3.83
C ALA A 110 -3.39 12.36 -4.58
N ILE A 111 -2.33 11.63 -4.96
CA ILE A 111 -2.47 10.30 -5.58
C ILE A 111 -2.92 9.26 -4.55
N CYS A 112 -2.48 9.36 -3.29
CA CYS A 112 -2.98 8.51 -2.21
C CYS A 112 -4.48 8.74 -1.93
N GLU A 113 -4.97 9.98 -2.04
CA GLU A 113 -6.41 10.30 -1.94
C GLU A 113 -7.20 9.62 -3.06
N GLU A 114 -6.73 9.71 -4.31
CA GLU A 114 -7.37 9.01 -5.44
C GLU A 114 -7.37 7.47 -5.26
N LEU A 115 -6.29 6.91 -4.71
CA LEU A 115 -6.22 5.48 -4.38
C LEU A 115 -7.23 5.10 -3.28
N ALA A 116 -7.42 5.96 -2.27
CA ALA A 116 -8.36 5.74 -1.19
C ALA A 116 -9.81 5.77 -1.70
N GLU A 117 -10.15 6.69 -2.61
CA GLU A 117 -11.44 6.72 -3.32
C GLU A 117 -11.68 5.44 -4.13
N ALA A 118 -10.61 4.82 -4.66
CA ALA A 118 -10.64 3.53 -5.34
C ALA A 118 -10.59 2.32 -4.39
N GLY A 119 -10.70 2.52 -3.08
CA GLY A 119 -10.74 1.47 -2.05
C GLY A 119 -9.38 1.07 -1.47
N GLN A 120 -8.26 1.64 -1.94
CA GLN A 120 -6.93 1.43 -1.37
C GLN A 120 -6.55 2.54 -0.40
N ARG A 121 -7.03 2.44 0.84
CA ARG A 121 -6.84 3.48 1.86
C ARG A 121 -5.45 3.46 2.51
N GLU A 122 -4.75 2.32 2.47
CA GLU A 122 -3.46 2.12 3.16
C GLU A 122 -2.39 3.19 2.87
N PRO A 123 -2.14 3.59 1.60
CA PRO A 123 -1.13 4.60 1.31
C PRO A 123 -1.47 5.97 1.91
N LEU A 124 -2.76 6.34 1.91
CA LEU A 124 -3.22 7.61 2.48
C LEU A 124 -3.09 7.63 4.00
N VAL A 125 -3.49 6.55 4.68
CA VAL A 125 -3.35 6.40 6.13
C VAL A 125 -1.90 6.61 6.55
N ARG A 126 -0.95 5.98 5.84
CA ARG A 126 0.48 6.12 6.13
C ARG A 126 0.96 7.58 5.98
N VAL A 127 0.57 8.24 4.89
CA VAL A 127 0.98 9.63 4.63
C VAL A 127 0.42 10.59 5.67
N LEU A 128 -0.84 10.43 6.05
CA LEU A 128 -1.47 11.24 7.11
C LEU A 128 -0.75 11.06 8.45
N ALA A 129 -0.41 9.83 8.82
CA ALA A 129 0.34 9.55 10.05
C ALA A 129 1.75 10.17 10.03
N GLU A 130 2.47 10.09 8.90
CA GLU A 130 3.78 10.75 8.72
C GLU A 130 3.68 12.29 8.81
N GLU A 131 2.57 12.87 8.38
CA GLU A 131 2.27 14.31 8.47
C GLU A 131 1.76 14.74 9.84
N GLY A 132 1.59 13.81 10.79
CA GLY A 132 1.04 14.06 12.13
C GLY A 132 -0.48 14.25 12.15
N SER A 133 -1.16 13.99 11.05
CA SER A 133 -2.64 14.00 10.92
C SER A 133 -3.22 12.69 11.44
N PHE A 134 -2.95 12.38 12.70
CA PHE A 134 -3.25 11.09 13.32
C PHE A 134 -4.75 10.82 13.45
N TRP A 135 -5.55 11.85 13.67
CA TRP A 135 -7.01 11.71 13.79
C TRP A 135 -7.64 11.26 12.47
N GLU A 136 -7.26 11.89 11.35
CA GLU A 136 -7.71 11.52 10.02
C GLU A 136 -7.26 10.11 9.64
N ALA A 137 -6.01 9.76 9.98
CA ALA A 137 -5.46 8.42 9.76
C ALA A 137 -6.24 7.36 10.55
N ALA A 138 -6.54 7.61 11.83
CA ALA A 138 -7.29 6.70 12.68
C ALA A 138 -8.74 6.50 12.19
N LYS A 139 -9.38 7.54 11.67
CA LYS A 139 -10.73 7.45 11.11
C LYS A 139 -10.78 6.53 9.88
N LEU A 140 -9.80 6.65 8.99
CA LEU A 140 -9.70 5.78 7.81
C LEU A 140 -9.44 4.31 8.17
N ASP A 141 -8.61 4.06 9.18
CA ASP A 141 -8.39 2.70 9.71
C ASP A 141 -9.68 2.13 10.34
N GLU A 142 -10.45 2.96 11.05
CA GLU A 142 -11.73 2.56 11.63
C GLU A 142 -12.78 2.21 10.55
N GLU A 143 -12.88 3.03 9.50
CA GLU A 143 -13.74 2.73 8.34
C GLU A 143 -13.34 1.41 7.66
N ALA A 144 -12.03 1.18 7.46
CA ALA A 144 -11.54 -0.07 6.90
C ALA A 144 -11.85 -1.29 7.80
N ALA A 145 -11.82 -1.11 9.12
CA ALA A 145 -12.19 -2.15 10.08
C ALA A 145 -13.69 -2.46 10.07
N ARG A 146 -14.56 -1.46 9.84
CA ARG A 146 -16.02 -1.64 9.75
C ARG A 146 -16.47 -2.29 8.45
N ASP A 147 -15.75 -2.06 7.36
CA ASP A 147 -16.07 -2.59 6.02
C ASP A 147 -15.92 -4.13 5.90
N GLY A 148 -15.61 -4.82 7.00
CA GLY A 148 -15.81 -6.27 7.12
C GLY A 148 -14.80 -7.12 6.34
N ILE A 149 -13.59 -6.61 6.09
CA ILE A 149 -12.50 -7.43 5.55
C ILE A 149 -12.23 -8.58 6.54
N PRO A 150 -12.37 -9.86 6.13
CA PRO A 150 -12.16 -10.98 7.03
C PRO A 150 -10.72 -10.98 7.55
N GLY A 151 -10.57 -10.94 8.88
CA GLY A 151 -9.28 -10.83 9.56
C GLY A 151 -8.69 -9.43 9.43
N ARG A 152 -8.85 -8.61 10.48
CA ARG A 152 -8.05 -7.38 10.61
C ARG A 152 -6.60 -7.84 10.65
N SER A 153 -5.80 -7.55 9.61
CA SER A 153 -4.40 -7.96 9.64
C SER A 153 -3.72 -7.35 10.86
N PHE A 154 -2.87 -8.13 11.54
CA PHE A 154 -2.11 -7.70 12.73
C PHE A 154 -1.54 -6.28 12.54
N TRP A 155 -0.90 -6.01 11.40
CA TRP A 155 -0.30 -4.71 11.10
C TRP A 155 -1.32 -3.56 10.95
N THR A 156 -2.54 -3.85 10.49
CA THR A 156 -3.61 -2.85 10.43
C THR A 156 -4.09 -2.49 11.83
N ALA A 157 -4.24 -3.47 12.73
CA ALA A 157 -4.62 -3.22 14.13
C ALA A 157 -3.55 -2.41 14.87
N VAL A 158 -2.28 -2.80 14.73
CA VAL A 158 -1.14 -2.07 15.30
C VAL A 158 -1.11 -0.63 14.83
N ARG A 159 -1.23 -0.41 13.51
CA ARG A 159 -1.24 0.94 12.94
C ARG A 159 -2.42 1.76 13.45
N TRP A 160 -3.62 1.17 13.50
CA TRP A 160 -4.80 1.86 13.98
C TRP A 160 -4.65 2.32 15.43
N ALA A 161 -4.20 1.43 16.31
CA ALA A 161 -3.91 1.78 17.70
C ALA A 161 -2.85 2.88 17.81
N ALA A 162 -1.79 2.84 17.00
CA ALA A 162 -0.76 3.88 16.97
C ALA A 162 -1.32 5.25 16.51
N ASN A 163 -2.20 5.26 15.50
CA ASN A 163 -2.86 6.48 15.04
C ASN A 163 -3.80 7.04 16.13
N LEU A 164 -4.52 6.18 16.86
CA LEU A 164 -5.35 6.61 17.98
C LEU A 164 -4.50 7.20 19.14
N GLU A 165 -3.37 6.58 19.48
CA GLU A 165 -2.41 7.12 20.46
C GLU A 165 -1.88 8.48 20.02
N GLY A 166 -1.46 8.61 18.75
CA GLY A 166 -0.97 9.87 18.19
C GLY A 166 -2.03 10.98 18.18
N ALA A 167 -3.31 10.62 18.08
CA ALA A 167 -4.44 11.54 18.19
C ALA A 167 -4.85 11.85 19.65
N GLY A 168 -4.18 11.27 20.66
CA GLY A 168 -4.52 11.43 22.08
C GLY A 168 -5.75 10.63 22.55
N LEU A 169 -6.24 9.70 21.73
CA LEU A 169 -7.39 8.83 22.03
C LEU A 169 -6.95 7.54 22.72
N HIS A 170 -6.26 7.67 23.85
CA HIS A 170 -5.56 6.56 24.51
C HIS A 170 -6.46 5.39 24.95
N ASP A 171 -7.69 5.67 25.38
CA ASP A 171 -8.65 4.62 25.77
C ASP A 171 -9.12 3.81 24.56
N ALA A 172 -9.38 4.48 23.43
CA ALA A 172 -9.75 3.82 22.19
C ALA A 172 -8.58 3.00 21.63
N ALA A 173 -7.38 3.56 21.64
CA ALA A 173 -6.17 2.84 21.23
C ALA A 173 -5.96 1.58 22.09
N SER A 174 -6.08 1.71 23.41
CA SER A 174 -5.98 0.58 24.35
C SER A 174 -7.04 -0.48 24.09
N ALA A 175 -8.26 -0.10 23.71
CA ALA A 175 -9.32 -1.05 23.37
C ALA A 175 -8.98 -1.86 22.12
N VAL A 176 -8.57 -1.19 21.04
CA VAL A 176 -8.14 -1.83 19.78
C VAL A 176 -6.97 -2.78 20.02
N PHE A 177 -5.97 -2.34 20.79
CA PHE A 177 -4.79 -3.15 21.06
C PHE A 177 -5.11 -4.35 21.96
N ARG A 178 -6.08 -4.23 22.88
CA ARG A 178 -6.56 -5.35 23.69
C ARG A 178 -7.23 -6.42 22.83
N GLU A 179 -8.07 -6.04 21.87
CA GLU A 179 -8.70 -7.00 20.94
C GLU A 179 -7.64 -7.80 20.17
N LEU A 180 -6.62 -7.11 19.65
CA LEU A 180 -5.49 -7.74 18.98
C LEU A 180 -4.76 -8.72 19.90
N LEU A 181 -4.52 -8.33 21.15
CA LEU A 181 -3.85 -9.17 22.13
C LEU A 181 -4.64 -10.45 22.46
N GLU A 182 -5.97 -10.37 22.59
CA GLU A 182 -6.80 -11.57 22.79
C GLU A 182 -6.77 -12.52 21.58
N GLU A 183 -6.77 -11.97 20.37
CA GLU A 183 -6.61 -12.76 19.14
C GLU A 183 -5.25 -13.48 19.11
N THR A 184 -4.17 -12.76 19.38
CA THR A 184 -2.81 -13.30 19.41
C THR A 184 -2.65 -14.37 20.51
N ARG A 185 -3.25 -14.18 21.69
CA ARG A 185 -3.25 -15.22 22.75
C ARG A 185 -3.92 -16.52 22.29
N ARG A 186 -5.05 -16.41 21.58
CA ARG A 186 -5.74 -17.57 21.00
C ARG A 186 -4.86 -18.26 19.95
N GLU A 187 -4.25 -17.50 19.05
CA GLU A 187 -3.34 -18.06 18.03
C GLU A 187 -2.11 -18.74 18.64
N VAL A 188 -1.56 -18.21 19.75
CA VAL A 188 -0.46 -18.85 20.48
C VAL A 188 -0.92 -20.19 21.06
N ALA A 189 -2.11 -20.24 21.67
CA ALA A 189 -2.68 -21.48 22.20
C ALA A 189 -2.93 -22.53 21.10
N GLU A 190 -3.24 -22.08 19.88
CA GLU A 190 -3.41 -22.90 18.68
C GLU A 190 -2.07 -23.22 17.97
N GLN A 191 -0.93 -22.72 18.47
CA GLN A 191 0.40 -22.84 17.86
C GLN A 191 0.48 -22.28 16.43
N SER A 192 -0.39 -21.34 16.10
CA SER A 192 -0.48 -20.72 14.77
C SER A 192 0.25 -19.38 14.68
N THR A 193 0.76 -18.85 15.80
CA THR A 193 1.60 -17.65 15.87
C THR A 193 2.78 -17.81 16.83
N ALA A 194 3.76 -16.92 16.75
CA ALA A 194 4.97 -16.99 17.56
C ALA A 194 4.79 -16.30 18.93
N LEU A 195 5.28 -16.92 20.01
CA LEU A 195 5.36 -16.31 21.35
C LEU A 195 6.10 -14.96 21.35
N ALA A 196 7.02 -14.74 20.40
CA ALA A 196 7.72 -13.46 20.23
C ALA A 196 6.79 -12.30 19.84
N ILE A 197 5.72 -12.59 19.08
CA ILE A 197 4.70 -11.60 18.71
C ILE A 197 3.88 -11.23 19.95
N LEU A 198 3.40 -12.22 20.70
CA LEU A 198 2.67 -12.00 21.96
C LEU A 198 3.51 -11.19 22.97
N THR A 199 4.80 -11.51 23.11
CA THR A 199 5.71 -10.75 23.97
C THR A 199 5.79 -9.29 23.56
N TRP A 200 5.98 -9.03 22.27
CA TRP A 200 6.07 -7.68 21.73
C TRP A 200 4.79 -6.90 22.02
N GLU A 201 3.62 -7.50 21.78
CA GLU A 201 2.33 -6.87 22.07
C GLU A 201 2.17 -6.52 23.55
N LEU A 202 2.46 -7.45 24.46
CA LEU A 202 2.34 -7.22 25.91
C LEU A 202 3.24 -6.07 26.39
N VAL A 203 4.46 -5.96 25.85
CA VAL A 203 5.37 -4.85 26.15
C VAL A 203 4.79 -3.52 25.67
N HIS A 204 4.25 -3.45 24.46
CA HIS A 204 3.62 -2.22 23.96
C HIS A 204 2.34 -1.86 24.69
N PHE A 205 1.48 -2.84 24.96
CA PHE A 205 0.28 -2.64 25.75
C PHE A 205 0.61 -2.10 27.15
N SER A 206 1.68 -2.61 27.79
CA SER A 206 2.13 -2.08 29.09
C SER A 206 2.46 -0.58 29.02
N ARG A 207 3.11 -0.12 27.94
CA ARG A 207 3.47 1.29 27.74
C ARG A 207 2.22 2.16 27.52
N MET A 208 1.25 1.66 26.77
CA MET A 208 -0.05 2.33 26.58
C MET A 208 -0.83 2.45 27.89
N ARG A 209 -0.76 1.43 28.77
CA ARG A 209 -1.39 1.53 30.10
C ARG A 209 -0.68 2.55 31.00
N GLU A 210 0.64 2.69 30.89
CA GLU A 210 1.38 3.72 31.63
C GLU A 210 1.06 5.14 31.18
N SER A 211 0.89 5.39 29.88
CA SER A 211 0.57 6.73 29.37
C SER A 211 -0.75 7.26 29.93
N VAL A 212 -1.73 6.37 30.17
CA VAL A 212 -3.01 6.70 30.82
C VAL A 212 -3.01 6.60 32.34
N GLY A 213 -1.85 6.31 32.96
CA GLY A 213 -1.70 6.21 34.41
C GLY A 213 -2.19 4.90 35.04
N ASP A 214 -2.58 3.90 34.26
CA ASP A 214 -2.95 2.57 34.75
C ASP A 214 -1.70 1.71 35.05
N ARG A 215 -1.07 2.03 36.19
CA ARG A 215 0.11 1.31 36.68
C ARG A 215 -0.16 -0.17 36.96
N ALA A 216 -1.37 -0.51 37.39
CA ALA A 216 -1.74 -1.87 37.73
C ALA A 216 -1.84 -2.75 36.47
N GLY A 217 -2.53 -2.25 35.44
CA GLY A 217 -2.61 -2.91 34.13
C GLY A 217 -1.25 -2.99 33.44
N ALA A 218 -0.44 -1.94 33.51
CA ALA A 218 0.93 -1.96 32.98
C ALA A 218 1.80 -3.04 33.65
N ALA A 219 1.73 -3.16 34.98
CA ALA A 219 2.46 -4.17 35.73
C ALA A 219 1.97 -5.59 35.42
N ALA A 220 0.66 -5.78 35.22
CA ALA A 220 0.09 -7.06 34.82
C ALA A 220 0.61 -7.51 33.46
N ALA A 221 0.56 -6.63 32.44
CA ALA A 221 1.06 -6.92 31.10
C ALA A 221 2.56 -7.27 31.09
N ARG A 222 3.38 -6.60 31.92
CA ARG A 222 4.81 -6.92 32.05
C ARG A 222 5.08 -8.28 32.67
N ARG A 223 4.33 -8.65 33.71
CA ARG A 223 4.46 -9.98 34.34
C ARG A 223 4.11 -11.08 33.34
N GLU A 224 3.07 -10.87 32.56
CA GLU A 224 2.69 -11.79 31.48
C GLU A 224 3.79 -11.86 30.41
N ALA A 225 4.30 -10.72 29.93
CA ALA A 225 5.40 -10.69 28.95
C ALA A 225 6.64 -11.44 29.45
N GLN A 226 6.97 -11.31 30.74
CA GLN A 226 8.06 -12.05 31.35
C GLN A 226 7.81 -13.56 31.34
N SER A 227 6.61 -14.01 31.70
CA SER A 227 6.24 -15.43 31.64
C SER A 227 6.38 -16.01 30.22
N VAL A 228 5.95 -15.26 29.20
CA VAL A 228 6.07 -15.66 27.79
C VAL A 228 7.53 -15.72 27.34
N LEU A 229 8.38 -14.78 27.80
CA LEU A 229 9.82 -14.80 27.53
C LEU A 229 10.54 -15.99 28.18
N GLU A 230 10.14 -16.35 29.40
CA GLU A 230 10.66 -17.53 30.10
C GLU A 230 10.29 -18.81 29.33
N GLU A 231 9.05 -18.92 28.85
CA GLU A 231 8.63 -20.03 27.98
C GLU A 231 9.46 -20.10 26.71
N LEU A 232 9.59 -19.00 25.98
CA LEU A 232 10.44 -18.89 24.77
C LEU A 232 11.87 -19.38 25.00
N ALA A 233 12.50 -18.99 26.11
CA ALA A 233 13.86 -19.39 26.45
C ALA A 233 13.99 -20.91 26.64
N THR A 234 12.95 -21.56 27.20
CA THR A 234 12.92 -23.02 27.34
C THR A 234 12.64 -23.75 26.03
N THR A 235 11.88 -23.15 25.10
CA THR A 235 11.58 -23.74 23.79
C THR A 235 12.77 -23.70 22.83
N VAL A 236 13.60 -22.65 22.89
CA VAL A 236 14.81 -22.50 22.04
C VAL A 236 15.97 -23.39 22.51
N SER A 237 15.94 -23.88 23.75
CA SER A 237 16.98 -24.71 24.35
C SER A 237 16.78 -26.22 24.15
N ARG A 238 15.82 -26.63 23.31
CA ARG A 238 15.57 -28.03 22.89
C ARG A 238 15.84 -28.18 21.41
#